data_AF-A0A4V1V771-F1
#
_entry.id   AF-A0A4V1V771-F1
#
_cell.length_a   1.000
_cell.length_b   1.000
_cell.length_c   1.000
_cell.angle_alpha   90.00
_cell.angle_beta   90.00
_cell.angle_gamma   90.00
#
_symmetry.space_group_name_H-M   'P 1'
#
loop_
_entity.id
_entity.type
_entity.pdbx_description
1 polymer ?
#
loop_
_entity_poly.entity_id
_entity_poly.type
_entity_poly.pdbx_seq_one_letter_code
_entity_poly.pdbx_strand_id
1 'polypeptide(L)'
;MSDFAVSDLNKFAAKNDANQKPVGAVLESKKNCVALTFSKCFKKNAYTMINYFVEKKWISKGKDLENDETIERVLDKLGLRKVFDHTDWGTVKIGMKGHKAGRYFCINRAGYGKKGDGHAFTVIVNGKSVAVSGNNQEKLNNPYAEQIQANDKVTVWGPAPTS
;
A
#
# COMPACT_ATOMS: atom_id res chain seq x y z
N MET A 1 3.90 3.70 19.23
CA MET A 1 4.95 3.97 18.21
C MET A 1 4.38 4.37 16.84
N SER A 2 3.12 4.07 16.50
CA SER A 2 2.50 4.46 15.20
C SER A 2 2.27 5.97 15.04
N ASP A 3 2.02 6.71 16.11
CA ASP A 3 1.55 8.11 16.01
C ASP A 3 2.66 9.08 15.58
N PHE A 4 3.92 8.72 15.83
CA PHE A 4 5.07 9.54 15.48
C PHE A 4 5.30 9.59 13.95
N ALA A 5 5.26 8.43 13.28
CA ALA A 5 5.50 8.34 11.84
C ALA A 5 4.45 9.09 11.02
N VAL A 6 3.21 9.17 11.52
CA VAL A 6 2.08 9.82 10.83
C VAL A 6 2.11 11.33 11.04
N SER A 7 2.40 11.78 12.26
CA SER A 7 2.59 13.21 12.55
C SER A 7 3.73 13.79 11.70
N ASP A 8 4.82 13.03 11.58
CA ASP A 8 5.97 13.38 10.77
C ASP A 8 5.65 13.39 9.26
N LEU A 9 4.96 12.36 8.76
CA LEU A 9 4.46 12.33 7.37
C LEU A 9 3.53 13.52 7.07
N ASN A 10 2.68 13.91 8.01
CA ASN A 10 1.80 15.06 7.85
C ASN A 10 2.56 16.38 7.79
N LYS A 11 3.57 16.55 8.65
CA LYS A 11 4.47 17.72 8.61
C LYS A 11 5.24 17.78 7.31
N PHE A 12 5.74 16.65 6.83
CA PHE A 12 6.40 16.55 5.53
C PHE A 12 5.45 16.94 4.40
N ALA A 13 4.23 16.38 4.37
CA ALA A 13 3.24 16.64 3.34
C ALA A 13 2.77 18.11 3.32
N ALA A 14 2.71 18.79 4.46
CA ALA A 14 2.35 20.20 4.53
C ALA A 14 3.44 21.14 3.99
N LYS A 15 4.70 20.69 4.00
CA LYS A 15 5.87 21.47 3.56
C LYS A 15 6.27 21.21 2.11
N ASN A 16 5.81 20.11 1.52
CA ASN A 16 6.20 19.68 0.17
C ASN A 16 5.05 19.90 -0.81
N ASP A 17 5.36 20.47 -1.98
CA ASP A 17 4.40 20.58 -3.07
C ASP A 17 4.02 19.16 -3.55
N ALA A 18 2.72 18.86 -3.56
CA ALA A 18 2.18 17.60 -4.06
C ALA A 18 2.54 17.32 -5.54
N ASN A 19 3.00 18.34 -6.27
CA ASN A 19 3.44 18.26 -7.67
C ASN A 19 4.95 18.08 -7.83
N GLN A 20 5.74 18.10 -6.74
CA GLN A 20 7.18 17.90 -6.82
C GLN A 20 7.51 16.46 -7.21
N LYS A 21 8.06 16.30 -8.42
CA LYS A 21 8.48 14.99 -8.93
C LYS A 21 9.58 14.39 -8.04
N PRO A 22 9.60 13.06 -7.83
CA PRO A 22 10.65 12.42 -7.05
C PRO A 22 12.03 12.57 -7.68
N VAL A 23 13.05 12.64 -6.82
CA VAL A 23 14.46 12.60 -7.23
C VAL A 23 14.83 11.18 -7.67
N GLY A 24 15.37 11.03 -8.89
CA GLY A 24 15.81 9.73 -9.44
C GLY A 24 14.83 9.10 -10.44
N ALA A 25 15.27 8.03 -11.12
CA ALA A 25 14.58 7.38 -12.26
C ALA A 25 13.07 7.19 -11.98
N VAL A 26 12.29 8.04 -12.64
CA VAL A 26 10.86 8.18 -12.46
C VAL A 26 10.19 6.99 -13.13
N LEU A 27 9.77 5.99 -12.34
CA LEU A 27 8.55 5.31 -12.73
C LEU A 27 7.47 6.38 -12.62
N GLU A 28 6.88 6.78 -13.74
CA GLU A 28 5.72 7.67 -13.76
C GLU A 28 4.76 7.22 -12.66
N SER A 29 4.22 8.10 -11.82
CA SER A 29 3.33 7.74 -10.69
C SER A 29 2.25 6.70 -11.04
N LYS A 30 1.82 6.67 -12.32
CA LYS A 30 0.89 5.72 -12.90
C LYS A 30 1.45 4.31 -13.15
N LYS A 31 2.73 4.04 -12.84
CA LYS A 31 3.41 2.75 -13.06
C LYS A 31 3.79 2.05 -11.76
N ASN A 32 3.81 2.75 -10.63
CA ASN A 32 4.16 2.16 -9.33
C ASN A 32 2.89 1.84 -8.52
N CYS A 33 2.43 0.59 -8.61
CA CYS A 33 1.24 0.09 -7.92
C CYS A 33 1.35 0.21 -6.39
N VAL A 34 2.55 0.11 -5.84
CA VAL A 34 2.83 0.17 -4.40
C VAL A 34 2.73 1.60 -3.89
N ALA A 35 3.34 2.56 -4.58
CA ALA A 35 3.26 3.98 -4.21
C ALA A 35 1.81 4.49 -4.24
N LEU A 36 1.01 4.06 -5.21
CA LEU A 36 -0.43 4.36 -5.25
C LEU A 36 -1.21 3.70 -4.11
N THR A 37 -0.83 2.48 -3.72
CA THR A 37 -1.45 1.82 -2.56
C THR A 37 -1.14 2.57 -1.27
N PHE A 38 0.11 3.00 -1.06
CA PHE A 38 0.48 3.88 0.05
C PHE A 38 -0.30 5.20 0.01
N SER A 39 -0.39 5.83 -1.16
CA SER A 39 -1.18 7.05 -1.36
C SER A 39 -2.63 6.88 -0.93
N LYS A 40 -3.29 5.81 -1.38
CA LYS A 40 -4.67 5.49 -1.00
C LYS A 40 -4.81 5.21 0.49
N CYS A 41 -3.89 4.45 1.08
CA CYS A 41 -3.89 4.12 2.51
C CYS A 41 -3.76 5.37 3.40
N PHE A 42 -2.80 6.25 3.11
CA PHE A 42 -2.46 7.41 3.92
C PHE A 42 -3.13 8.72 3.47
N LYS A 43 -3.93 8.67 2.39
CA LYS A 43 -4.58 9.83 1.77
C LYS A 43 -3.61 10.97 1.42
N LYS A 44 -2.41 10.63 0.95
CA LYS A 44 -1.41 11.58 0.45
C LYS A 44 -1.13 11.32 -1.02
N ASN A 45 -0.58 12.29 -1.75
CA ASN A 45 -0.17 12.05 -3.13
C ASN A 45 0.93 10.97 -3.20
N ALA A 46 0.95 10.14 -4.25
CA ALA A 46 1.95 9.10 -4.43
C ALA A 46 3.39 9.65 -4.47
N TYR A 47 3.62 10.82 -5.06
CA TYR A 47 4.92 11.49 -5.03
C TYR A 47 5.29 11.95 -3.63
N THR A 48 4.35 12.47 -2.84
CA THR A 48 4.60 12.79 -1.43
C THR A 48 5.06 11.56 -0.66
N MET A 49 4.44 10.39 -0.88
CA MET A 49 4.87 9.15 -0.22
C MET A 49 6.28 8.74 -0.64
N ILE A 50 6.59 8.75 -1.94
CA ILE A 50 7.93 8.40 -2.45
C ILE A 50 8.98 9.36 -1.88
N ASN A 51 8.74 10.67 -1.95
CA ASN A 51 9.67 11.69 -1.48
C ASN A 51 9.90 11.58 0.02
N TYR A 52 8.86 11.30 0.80
CA TYR A 52 8.98 11.03 2.22
C TYR A 52 9.90 9.83 2.49
N PHE A 53 9.68 8.71 1.79
CA PHE A 53 10.52 7.52 1.97
C PHE A 53 11.98 7.75 1.55
N VAL A 54 12.23 8.57 0.53
CA VAL A 54 13.57 9.00 0.12
C VAL A 54 14.20 9.92 1.17
N GLU A 55 13.48 10.93 1.68
CA GLU A 55 13.98 11.81 2.75
C GLU A 55 14.37 11.01 4.00
N LYS A 56 13.55 10.01 4.36
CA LYS A 56 13.83 9.12 5.48
C LYS A 56 14.91 8.07 5.20
N LYS A 57 15.45 8.02 3.98
CA LYS A 57 16.44 7.05 3.51
C LYS A 57 15.96 5.59 3.65
N TRP A 58 14.66 5.36 3.57
CA TRP A 58 14.08 4.01 3.58
C TRP A 58 14.15 3.37 2.19
N ILE A 59 14.09 4.21 1.17
CA ILE A 59 14.37 3.87 -0.23
C ILE A 59 15.33 4.92 -0.81
N SER A 60 16.03 4.56 -1.88
CA SER A 60 16.85 5.50 -2.65
C SER A 60 16.07 6.13 -3.81
N LYS A 61 15.10 5.39 -4.38
CA LYS A 61 14.26 5.83 -5.49
C LYS A 61 12.94 5.07 -5.52
N GLY A 62 11.94 5.59 -6.22
CA GLY A 62 10.61 4.95 -6.32
C GLY A 62 10.63 3.51 -6.84
N LYS A 63 11.59 3.16 -7.70
CA LYS A 63 11.75 1.78 -8.22
C LYS A 63 12.06 0.75 -7.12
N ASP A 64 12.63 1.16 -6.00
CA ASP A 64 12.94 0.23 -4.90
C ASP A 64 11.65 -0.37 -4.29
N LEU A 65 10.50 0.27 -4.49
CA LEU A 65 9.19 -0.24 -4.09
C LEU A 65 8.66 -1.39 -4.98
N GLU A 66 9.39 -1.82 -6.01
CA GLU A 66 9.10 -3.07 -6.74
C GLU A 66 9.62 -4.31 -5.98
N ASN A 67 10.44 -4.13 -4.94
CA ASN A 67 11.00 -5.20 -4.15
C ASN A 67 10.19 -5.42 -2.86
N ASP A 68 9.65 -6.62 -2.70
CA ASP A 68 8.80 -7.00 -1.57
C ASP A 68 9.43 -6.76 -0.19
N GLU A 69 10.71 -7.11 0.00
CA GLU A 69 11.42 -6.89 1.27
C GLU A 69 11.53 -5.40 1.62
N THR A 70 11.66 -4.55 0.59
CA THR A 70 11.69 -3.10 0.75
C THR A 70 10.32 -2.57 1.14
N ILE A 71 9.25 -3.12 0.56
CA ILE A 71 7.88 -2.76 0.94
C ILE A 71 7.61 -3.15 2.40
N GLU A 72 7.93 -4.38 2.80
CA GLU A 72 7.75 -4.85 4.19
C GLU A 72 8.51 -3.96 5.17
N ARG A 73 9.78 -3.65 4.89
CA ARG A 73 10.59 -2.75 5.71
C ARG A 73 9.99 -1.35 5.82
N VAL A 74 9.44 -0.79 4.74
CA VAL A 74 8.76 0.51 4.79
C VAL A 74 7.50 0.43 5.67
N LEU A 75 6.71 -0.63 5.56
CA LEU A 75 5.51 -0.85 6.37
C LEU A 75 5.84 -0.97 7.86
N ASP A 76 6.93 -1.67 8.20
CA ASP A 76 7.46 -1.77 9.56
C ASP A 76 7.92 -0.42 10.10
N LYS A 77 8.64 0.37 9.28
CA LYS A 77 9.07 1.73 9.64
C LYS A 77 7.90 2.70 9.84
N LEU A 78 6.81 2.51 9.11
CA LEU A 78 5.53 3.20 9.32
C LEU A 78 4.77 2.70 10.54
N GLY A 79 5.25 1.63 11.19
CA GLY A 79 4.64 1.03 12.37
C GLY A 79 3.34 0.27 12.08
N LEU A 80 3.11 -0.14 10.82
CA LEU A 80 1.94 -0.94 10.47
C LEU A 80 2.19 -2.40 10.83
N ARG A 81 1.24 -3.01 11.55
CA ARG A 81 1.33 -4.42 11.93
C ARG A 81 0.75 -5.31 10.83
N LYS A 82 1.37 -6.47 10.62
CA LYS A 82 0.77 -7.56 9.85
C LYS A 82 -0.47 -8.07 10.57
N VAL A 83 -1.57 -8.15 9.82
CA VAL A 83 -2.87 -8.64 10.28
C VAL A 83 -3.17 -10.01 9.69
N PHE A 84 -2.76 -10.22 8.45
CA PHE A 84 -2.77 -11.50 7.75
C PHE A 84 -1.43 -11.68 7.06
N ASP A 85 -0.89 -12.89 7.08
CA ASP A 85 0.39 -13.22 6.44
C ASP A 85 0.21 -14.44 5.53
N HIS A 86 0.49 -14.27 4.23
CA HIS A 86 0.34 -15.30 3.19
C HIS A 86 -0.97 -16.10 3.32
N THR A 87 -2.07 -15.39 3.52
CA THR A 87 -3.39 -15.98 3.76
C THR A 87 -4.24 -15.90 2.49
N ASP A 88 -5.10 -16.90 2.26
CA ASP A 88 -6.03 -16.90 1.13
C ASP A 88 -6.96 -15.69 1.19
N TRP A 89 -7.11 -15.00 0.07
CA TRP A 89 -7.92 -13.80 -0.03
C TRP A 89 -9.38 -14.00 0.40
N GLY A 90 -9.96 -15.18 0.15
CA GLY A 90 -11.30 -15.53 0.64
C GLY A 90 -11.41 -15.48 2.16
N THR A 91 -10.40 -16.02 2.86
CA THR A 91 -10.29 -15.99 4.32
C THR A 91 -10.05 -14.57 4.82
N VAL A 92 -9.16 -13.81 4.17
CA VAL A 92 -8.88 -12.41 4.51
C VAL A 92 -10.14 -11.55 4.36
N LYS A 93 -10.90 -11.68 3.27
CA LYS A 93 -12.16 -10.93 3.03
C LYS A 93 -13.17 -11.12 4.16
N ILE A 94 -13.27 -12.34 4.71
CA ILE A 94 -14.18 -12.65 5.82
C ILE A 94 -13.60 -12.11 7.12
N GLY A 95 -12.33 -12.40 7.42
CA GLY A 95 -11.67 -12.00 8.66
C GLY A 95 -11.62 -10.48 8.84
N MET A 96 -11.36 -9.73 7.77
CA MET A 96 -11.28 -8.27 7.77
C MET A 96 -12.57 -7.58 8.25
N LYS A 97 -13.74 -8.24 8.19
CA LYS A 97 -15.00 -7.69 8.72
C LYS A 97 -15.01 -7.52 10.24
N GLY A 98 -14.12 -8.23 10.95
CA GLY A 98 -13.95 -8.10 12.40
C GLY A 98 -12.90 -7.07 12.82
N HIS A 99 -12.19 -6.46 11.87
CA HIS A 99 -11.13 -5.50 12.16
C HIS A 99 -11.66 -4.07 12.24
N LYS A 100 -10.87 -3.18 12.87
CA LYS A 100 -11.18 -1.76 12.99
C LYS A 100 -11.41 -1.14 11.60
N ALA A 101 -12.40 -0.26 11.49
CA ALA A 101 -12.62 0.53 10.28
C ALA A 101 -11.36 1.33 9.92
N GLY A 102 -11.01 1.35 8.64
CA GLY A 102 -9.77 1.95 8.17
C GLY A 102 -9.32 1.43 6.82
N ARG A 103 -8.13 1.87 6.41
CA ARG A 103 -7.48 1.42 5.18
C ARG A 103 -6.31 0.55 5.54
N TYR A 104 -6.14 -0.55 4.82
CA TYR A 104 -5.09 -1.53 5.05
C TYR A 104 -4.31 -1.69 3.76
N PHE A 105 -3.00 -1.74 3.89
CA PHE A 105 -2.10 -2.02 2.78
C PHE A 105 -2.09 -3.53 2.54
N CYS A 106 -2.20 -3.96 1.28
CA CYS A 106 -2.21 -5.37 0.94
C CYS A 106 -1.28 -5.64 -0.25
N ILE A 107 -0.59 -6.77 -0.21
CA ILE A 107 0.20 -7.30 -1.34
C ILE A 107 -0.38 -8.67 -1.71
N ASN A 108 -0.69 -8.84 -2.98
CA ASN A 108 -0.92 -10.14 -3.62
C ASN A 108 0.39 -10.62 -4.22
N ARG A 109 0.97 -11.67 -3.63
CA ARG A 109 2.09 -12.39 -4.22
C ARG A 109 1.48 -13.51 -5.05
N ALA A 110 1.33 -13.27 -6.36
CA ALA A 110 0.99 -14.35 -7.28
C ALA A 110 1.95 -15.52 -7.02
N GLY A 111 1.38 -16.71 -6.79
CA GLY A 111 2.01 -17.80 -6.03
C GLY A 111 3.50 -18.04 -6.32
N TYR A 112 4.24 -18.36 -5.26
CA TYR A 112 5.62 -18.86 -5.28
C TYR A 112 5.92 -19.66 -6.57
N GLY A 113 6.48 -19.00 -7.59
CA GLY A 113 6.72 -19.67 -8.88
C GLY A 113 6.79 -18.75 -10.11
N LYS A 114 6.13 -17.59 -10.11
CA LYS A 114 6.35 -16.57 -11.16
C LYS A 114 6.94 -15.30 -10.57
N LYS A 115 8.25 -15.14 -10.72
CA LYS A 115 8.94 -13.86 -10.51
C LYS A 115 8.28 -12.80 -11.39
N GLY A 116 7.75 -11.73 -10.81
CA GLY A 116 7.52 -10.49 -11.56
C GLY A 116 6.43 -9.58 -11.03
N ASP A 117 5.21 -10.09 -10.79
CA ASP A 117 4.04 -9.21 -10.72
C ASP A 117 3.34 -9.30 -9.36
N GLY A 118 4.09 -9.01 -8.29
CA GLY A 118 3.48 -8.71 -7.00
C GLY A 118 2.59 -7.47 -7.14
N HIS A 119 1.30 -7.59 -6.86
CA HIS A 119 0.35 -6.48 -6.97
C HIS A 119 -0.02 -5.97 -5.58
N ALA A 120 0.24 -4.69 -5.32
CA ALA A 120 -0.26 -4.02 -4.12
C ALA A 120 -1.64 -3.40 -4.35
N PHE A 121 -2.50 -3.44 -3.34
CA PHE A 121 -3.83 -2.83 -3.36
C PHE A 121 -4.30 -2.43 -1.96
N THR A 122 -5.32 -1.58 -1.89
CA THR A 122 -5.86 -1.11 -0.61
C THR A 122 -7.11 -1.90 -0.23
N VAL A 123 -7.15 -2.42 0.99
CA VAL A 123 -8.37 -2.99 1.61
C VAL A 123 -9.00 -1.92 2.49
N ILE A 124 -10.29 -1.64 2.28
CA ILE A 124 -11.05 -0.64 3.02
C ILE A 124 -12.08 -1.37 3.87
N VAL A 125 -11.98 -1.20 5.19
CA VAL A 125 -12.94 -1.74 6.15
C VAL A 125 -13.83 -0.61 6.64
N ASN A 126 -15.15 -0.79 6.54
CA ASN A 126 -16.15 0.11 7.11
C ASN A 126 -17.22 -0.72 7.83
N GLY A 127 -17.05 -0.91 9.13
CA GLY A 127 -17.87 -1.83 9.91
C GLY A 127 -17.74 -3.26 9.38
N LYS A 128 -18.87 -3.88 9.01
CA LYS A 128 -18.92 -5.25 8.46
C LYS A 128 -18.67 -5.32 6.94
N SER A 129 -18.40 -4.19 6.30
CA SER A 129 -18.17 -4.10 4.86
C SER A 129 -16.67 -4.03 4.55
N VAL A 130 -16.25 -4.83 3.56
CA VAL A 130 -14.87 -4.86 3.06
C VAL A 130 -14.89 -4.53 1.57
N ALA A 131 -14.19 -3.47 1.20
CA ALA A 131 -14.00 -3.06 -0.19
C ALA A 131 -12.52 -3.13 -0.58
N VAL A 132 -12.27 -3.22 -1.88
CA VAL A 132 -10.92 -3.13 -2.44
C VAL A 132 -10.86 -1.90 -3.32
N SER A 133 -9.79 -1.13 -3.18
CA SER A 133 -9.43 -0.12 -4.18
C SER A 133 -8.16 -0.57 -4.87
N GLY A 134 -8.23 -0.72 -6.19
CA GLY A 134 -7.14 -1.23 -7.03
C GLY A 134 -5.93 -0.28 -7.06
N ASN A 135 -4.91 -0.65 -7.82
CA ASN A 135 -3.76 0.21 -8.09
C ASN A 135 -3.89 0.84 -9.49
N ASN A 136 -2.79 1.26 -10.11
CA ASN A 136 -2.75 1.78 -11.48
C ASN A 136 -3.33 0.86 -12.57
N GLN A 137 -3.55 -0.42 -12.29
CA GLN A 137 -4.21 -1.36 -13.20
C GLN A 137 -5.74 -1.38 -13.06
N GLU A 138 -6.32 -0.51 -12.23
CA GLU A 138 -7.76 -0.33 -12.11
C GLU A 138 -8.34 0.19 -13.44
N LYS A 139 -8.95 -0.71 -14.22
CA LYS A 139 -9.67 -0.38 -15.46
C LYS A 139 -11.16 -0.25 -15.13
N LEU A 140 -11.82 0.77 -15.68
CA LEU A 140 -13.26 1.02 -15.48
C LEU A 140 -14.13 -0.22 -15.74
N ASN A 141 -13.76 -1.03 -16.74
CA ASN A 141 -14.52 -2.21 -17.14
C ASN A 141 -13.94 -3.53 -16.60
N ASN A 142 -12.88 -3.46 -15.79
CA ASN A 142 -12.28 -4.63 -15.16
C ASN A 142 -11.61 -4.21 -13.83
N PRO A 143 -12.41 -3.94 -12.78
CA PRO A 143 -11.89 -3.53 -11.49
C PRO A 143 -10.96 -4.59 -10.92
N TYR A 144 -9.83 -4.17 -10.34
CA TYR A 144 -8.87 -5.12 -9.74
C TYR A 144 -9.52 -5.99 -8.65
N ALA A 145 -10.51 -5.45 -7.92
CA ALA A 145 -11.28 -6.18 -6.92
C ALA A 145 -11.95 -7.47 -7.45
N GLU A 146 -12.29 -7.50 -8.74
CA GLU A 146 -12.94 -8.62 -9.42
C GLU A 146 -11.93 -9.63 -9.97
N GLN A 147 -10.65 -9.28 -10.02
CA GLN A 147 -9.58 -10.12 -10.56
C GLN A 147 -8.86 -10.96 -9.49
N ILE A 148 -8.94 -10.58 -8.21
CA ILE A 148 -8.28 -11.31 -7.11
C ILE A 148 -9.07 -12.58 -6.80
N GLN A 149 -8.45 -13.74 -7.03
CA GLN A 149 -9.07 -15.04 -6.78
C GLN A 149 -9.13 -15.35 -5.28
N ALA A 150 -10.08 -16.19 -4.86
CA ALA A 150 -10.26 -16.51 -3.44
C ALA A 150 -9.05 -17.23 -2.81
N ASN A 151 -8.27 -17.94 -3.63
CA ASN A 151 -7.06 -18.68 -3.26
C ASN A 151 -5.76 -17.88 -3.50
N ASP A 152 -5.86 -16.61 -3.90
CA ASP A 152 -4.68 -15.74 -3.99
C ASP A 152 -4.10 -15.54 -2.60
N LYS A 153 -2.77 -15.70 -2.47
CA LYS A 153 -2.06 -15.51 -1.22
C LYS A 153 -1.72 -14.04 -1.04
N VAL A 154 -2.29 -13.46 0.01
CA VAL A 154 -2.08 -12.04 0.33
C VAL A 154 -1.52 -11.85 1.72
N THR A 155 -0.80 -10.75 1.89
CA THR A 155 -0.36 -10.25 3.20
C THR A 155 -0.95 -8.85 3.39
N VAL A 156 -1.47 -8.58 4.59
CA VAL A 156 -2.22 -7.35 4.92
C VAL A 156 -1.59 -6.66 6.12
N TRP A 157 -1.41 -5.35 6.04
CA TRP A 157 -0.90 -4.50 7.11
C TRP A 157 -1.87 -3.36 7.42
N GLY A 158 -2.04 -3.05 8.71
CA GLY A 158 -2.78 -1.85 9.12
C GLY A 158 -3.55 -1.97 10.44
N PRO A 159 -4.54 -1.09 10.67
CA PRO A 159 -4.96 -0.03 9.74
C PRO A 159 -3.90 1.06 9.59
N ALA A 160 -3.77 1.60 8.38
CA ALA A 160 -3.00 2.82 8.12
C ALA A 160 -3.66 3.99 8.85
N PRO A 161 -2.89 4.80 9.60
CA PRO A 161 -3.42 5.98 10.26
C PRO A 161 -3.84 7.03 9.23
N THR A 162 -5.02 7.60 9.41
CA THR A 162 -5.56 8.67 8.55
C THR A 162 -5.82 9.91 9.39
N SER A 163 -4.76 10.53 9.92
CA SER A 163 -4.83 11.89 10.46
C SER A 163 -4.44 12.89 9.39
#